data_AF-A0A537XFW4-F1
#
_entry.id   AF-A0A537XFW4-F1
#
_cell.length_a   1.000
_cell.length_b   1.000
_cell.length_c   1.000
_cell.angle_alpha   90.00
_cell.angle_beta   90.00
_cell.angle_gamma   90.00
#
_symmetry.space_group_name_H-M   'P 1'
#
loop_
_entity.id
_entity.type
_entity.pdbx_description
1 polymer ?
#
loop_
_entity_poly.entity_id
_entity_poly.type
_entity_poly.pdbx_seq_one_letter_code
_entity_poly.pdbx_strand_id
1 'polypeptide(L)' 'MATDHIRYDVLARDALRGVLRRVLTDAAAHGLPGEHHFFITFLSTAEGVKLSPRLLAQY' A
#
# COMPACT_ATOMS: atom_id res chain seq x y z
N MET A 1 10.81 -31.53 -1.10
CA MET A 1 10.57 -30.07 -1.10
C MET A 1 9.08 -29.89 -0.91
N ALA A 2 8.64 -29.28 0.20
CA ALA A 2 7.21 -29.14 0.49
C ALA A 2 6.59 -28.12 -0.47
N THR A 3 5.75 -28.59 -1.38
CA THR A 3 4.90 -27.74 -2.22
C THR A 3 3.89 -27.07 -1.30
N ASP A 4 4.02 -25.77 -1.10
CA ASP A 4 3.05 -24.98 -0.35
C ASP A 4 1.77 -24.83 -1.21
N HIS A 5 0.86 -25.79 -1.06
CA HIS A 5 -0.36 -25.91 -1.86
C HIS A 5 -1.35 -24.77 -1.61
N ILE A 6 -1.27 -24.17 -0.43
CA ILE A 6 -2.02 -22.97 -0.10
C ILE A 6 -1.00 -21.86 -0.19
N ARG A 7 -1.09 -21.02 -1.22
CA ARG A 7 -0.21 -19.88 -1.45
C ARG A 7 -0.42 -18.82 -0.37
N TYR A 8 -0.07 -19.14 0.88
CA TYR A 8 -0.24 -18.30 2.05
C TYR A 8 0.49 -16.96 1.87
N ASP A 9 1.59 -16.95 1.11
CA ASP A 9 2.32 -15.76 0.69
C ASP A 9 1.44 -14.77 -0.10
N VAL A 10 0.65 -15.28 -1.05
CA VAL A 10 -0.27 -14.49 -1.88
C VAL A 10 -1.45 -14.03 -1.04
N LEU A 11 -2.06 -14.95 -0.29
CA LEU A 11 -3.22 -14.65 0.56
C LEU A 11 -2.90 -13.59 1.63
N ALA A 12 -1.75 -13.68 2.28
CA ALA A 12 -1.32 -12.69 3.27
C ALA A 12 -1.07 -11.33 2.62
N ARG A 13 -0.42 -11.29 1.44
CA ARG A 13 -0.19 -10.03 0.71
C ARG A 13 -1.49 -9.34 0.31
N ASP A 14 -2.49 -10.10 -0.12
CA ASP A 14 -3.77 -9.53 -0.52
C ASP A 14 -4.61 -9.10 0.68
N ALA A 15 -4.56 -9.84 1.80
CA ALA A 15 -5.17 -9.41 3.05
C ALA A 15 -4.58 -8.08 3.56
N LEU A 16 -3.25 -7.92 3.48
CA LEU A 16 -2.57 -6.69 3.89
C LEU A 16 -2.98 -5.48 3.04
N ARG A 17 -3.24 -5.65 1.75
CA ARG A 17 -3.79 -4.56 0.90
C ARG A 17 -5.17 -4.10 1.39
N GLY A 18 -6.02 -5.03 1.82
CA GLY A 18 -7.33 -4.70 2.39
C GLY A 18 -7.23 -3.86 3.66
N VAL A 19 -6.31 -4.24 4.56
CA VAL A 19 -6.05 -3.49 5.80
C VAL A 19 -5.55 -2.07 5.50
N LEU A 20 -4.60 -1.92 4.58
CA LEU A 20 -4.07 -0.61 4.18
C LEU A 20 -5.18 0.31 3.67
N ARG A 21 -6.06 -0.19 2.80
CA ARG A 21 -7.18 0.59 2.26
C ARG A 21 -8.10 1.09 3.38
N ARG A 22 -8.42 0.23 4.35
CA ARG A 22 -9.29 0.59 5.47
C ARG A 22 -8.66 1.67 6.33
N VAL A 23 -7.41 1.48 6.73
CA VAL A 23 -6.68 2.43 7.57
C VAL A 23 -6.53 3.79 6.89
N LEU A 24 -6.21 3.84 5.60
CA LEU A 24 -6.12 5.11 4.87
C LEU A 24 -7.48 5.81 4.73
N THR A 25 -8.57 5.05 4.60
CA THR A 25 -9.93 5.62 4.56
C THR A 25 -10.29 6.22 5.90
N ASP A 26 -10.03 5.51 6.99
CA ASP A 26 -10.34 5.97 8.34
C ASP A 26 -9.48 7.20 8.71
N ALA A 27 -8.20 7.21 8.33
CA ALA A 27 -7.30 8.34 8.51
C ALA A 27 -7.71 9.57 7.68
N ALA A 28 -8.23 9.36 6.47
CA ALA A 28 -8.75 10.46 5.65
C ALA A 28 -10.01 11.09 6.26
N ALA A 29 -10.84 10.30 6.94
CA ALA A 29 -12.08 10.78 7.56
C ALA A 29 -11.87 11.41 8.94
N HIS A 30 -11.00 10.84 9.78
CA HIS A 30 -10.86 11.22 11.20
C HIS A 30 -9.50 11.83 11.54
N GLY A 31 -8.57 11.88 10.59
CA GLY A 31 -7.17 12.20 10.85
C GLY A 31 -6.39 11.03 11.44
N LEU A 32 -5.10 11.26 11.65
CA LEU A 32 -4.22 10.30 12.31
C LEU A 32 -4.30 10.50 13.82
N PRO A 33 -4.51 9.43 14.61
CA PRO A 33 -4.50 9.55 16.06
C PRO A 33 -3.08 9.88 16.55
N GLY A 34 -2.97 10.75 17.56
CA GLY A 34 -1.69 11.09 18.20
C GLY A 34 -0.56 11.40 17.21
N GLU A 35 0.58 10.74 17.38
CA GLU A 35 1.79 10.92 16.56
C GLU A 35 1.95 9.81 15.49
N HIS A 36 0.85 9.20 15.04
CA HIS A 36 0.92 8.14 14.04
C HIS A 36 1.30 8.69 12.65
N HIS A 37 2.25 8.04 11.99
CA HIS A 37 2.71 8.37 10.64
C HIS A 37 2.83 7.12 9.77
N PHE A 38 2.54 7.26 8.47
CA PHE A 38 2.70 6.17 7.50
C PHE A 38 3.91 6.39 6.60
N PHE A 39 4.66 5.32 6.37
CA PHE A 39 5.61 5.23 5.27
C PHE A 39 4.99 4.34 4.19
N ILE A 40 4.69 4.92 3.02
CA ILE A 40 4.07 4.21 1.91
C ILE A 40 5.03 4.22 0.73
N THR A 41 5.46 3.03 0.31
CA THR A 41 6.28 2.83 -0.88
C THR A 41 5.44 2.19 -1.97
N PHE A 42 5.50 2.74 -3.17
CA PHE A 42 4.82 2.23 -4.36
C PHE A 42 5.68 2.47 -5.59
N LEU A 43 5.37 1.77 -6.69
CA LEU A 43 6.04 1.96 -7.97
C LEU A 43 5.48 3.22 -8.65
N SER A 44 6.32 4.24 -8.85
CA SER A 44 5.92 5.53 -9.45
C SER A 44 5.40 5.39 -10.89
N THR A 45 5.81 4.33 -11.60
CA THR A 45 5.47 4.05 -12.99
C THR A 45 4.39 2.98 -13.17
N ALA A 46 3.83 2.43 -12.08
CA ALA A 46 2.77 1.43 -12.17
C ALA A 46 1.49 2.01 -12.81
N GLU A 47 0.73 1.15 -13.48
CA GLU A 47 -0.54 1.51 -14.09
C GLU A 47 -1.50 2.13 -13.05
N GLY A 48 -2.11 3.26 -13.42
CA GLY A 48 -3.06 3.99 -12.58
C GLY A 48 -2.43 5.01 -11.62
N VAL A 49 -1.10 5.03 -11.47
CA VAL A 49 -0.42 6.06 -10.67
C VAL A 49 -0.42 7.39 -11.44
N LYS A 50 -0.82 8.46 -10.75
CA LYS A 50 -0.78 9.83 -11.27
C LYS A 50 0.17 10.66 -10.43
N LEU A 51 1.28 11.08 -11.04
CA LEU A 51 2.30 11.92 -10.44
C LEU A 51 2.60 13.11 -11.36
N SER A 52 3.09 14.21 -10.80
CA SER A 52 3.54 15.34 -11.63
C SER A 52 4.81 14.96 -12.42
N PRO A 53 5.04 15.56 -13.61
CA PRO A 53 6.24 15.26 -14.40
C PRO A 53 7.54 15.51 -13.63
N ARG A 54 7.57 16.53 -12.77
CA ARG A 54 8.72 16.84 -11.91
C ARG A 54 9.04 15.70 -10.94
N LEU A 55 8.02 15.11 -10.31
CA LEU A 55 8.21 14.01 -9.36
C LEU A 55 8.61 12.72 -10.08
N LEU A 56 8.02 12.44 -11.24
CA LEU A 56 8.41 11.29 -12.06
C LEU A 56 9.86 11.38 -12.56
N ALA A 57 10.36 12.59 -12.83
CA ALA A 57 11.76 12.78 -13.20
C ALA A 57 12.74 12.60 -12.02
N GLN A 58 12.23 12.66 -10.78
CA GLN A 58 13.04 12.58 -9.56
C GLN A 58 13.13 11.15 -8.99
N TYR A 59 12.21 10.26 -9.34
CA TYR A 59 12.07 8.89 -8.81
C TYR A 59 11.87 7.85 -9.91
#